data_AF-A0A6J5VD55-F1
#
_entry.id   AF-A0A6J5VD55-F1
#
_cell.length_a   1.000
_cell.length_b   1.000
_cell.length_c   1.000
_cell.angle_alpha   90.00
_cell.angle_beta   90.00
_cell.angle_gamma   90.00
#
_symmetry.space_group_name_H-M   'P 1'
#
loop_
_entity.id
_entity.type
_entity.pdbx_description
1 polymer ?
#
loop_
_entity_poly.entity_id
_entity_poly.type
_entity_poly.pdbx_seq_one_letter_code
_entity_poly.pdbx_strand_id
1 'polypeptide(L)'
;MAKLMFLLLVCVMSLKAASAQSASNVRATYHIYNPEKINWDLKAASAYCSTWDANKPLEWRRKFGWTAFCGPVGPRGQASCGKCLTVTNVRTGTQAKVRIVDQCSNGGLDLDQGVFKRLDTDGQGYAQGHLRVTNVRAGAQATVRIVDECSTGGLALGDGVFKRLDTHGKGSGQGQLIVNYQFVNCGD
;
A
#
# COMPACT_ATOMS: atom_id res chain seq x y z
N MET A 1 23.07 5.26 56.33
CA MET A 1 23.21 3.90 55.78
C MET A 1 21.81 3.32 55.72
N ALA A 2 21.15 2.94 54.63
CA ALA A 2 21.59 2.61 53.28
C ALA A 2 20.56 3.13 52.26
N LYS A 3 21.06 3.48 51.08
CA LYS A 3 20.32 3.78 49.86
C LYS A 3 19.52 2.55 49.44
N LEU A 4 18.22 2.68 49.18
CA LEU A 4 17.51 1.72 48.34
C LEU A 4 16.90 2.48 47.16
N MET A 5 17.54 2.26 46.01
CA MET A 5 17.31 2.93 44.75
C MET A 5 15.87 2.70 44.27
N PHE A 6 15.17 3.81 44.01
CA PHE A 6 13.97 3.81 43.19
C PHE A 6 14.41 3.47 41.75
N LEU A 7 14.38 2.19 41.39
CA LEU A 7 14.61 1.76 40.00
C LEU A 7 13.34 2.11 39.22
N LEU A 8 13.25 3.35 38.75
CA LEU A 8 12.26 3.78 37.77
C LEU A 8 12.57 3.01 36.48
N LEU A 9 11.99 1.82 36.33
CA LEU A 9 12.03 1.06 35.09
C LEU A 9 11.16 1.83 34.09
N VAL A 10 11.71 2.88 33.49
CA VAL A 10 11.13 3.53 32.32
C VAL A 10 11.24 2.52 31.20
N CYS A 11 10.23 1.66 31.09
CA CYS A 11 10.00 0.85 29.91
C CYS A 11 9.65 1.85 28.81
N VAL A 12 10.66 2.36 28.11
CA VAL A 12 10.50 3.11 26.87
C VAL A 12 10.01 2.08 25.85
N MET A 13 8.72 1.76 25.94
CA MET A 13 7.98 1.06 24.90
C MET A 13 8.12 1.95 23.68
N SER A 14 9.09 1.61 22.84
CA SER A 14 9.37 2.30 21.61
C SER A 14 8.16 2.07 20.72
N LEU A 15 7.19 2.98 20.77
CA LEU A 15 6.06 3.03 19.86
C LEU A 15 6.67 3.15 18.46
N LYS A 16 6.83 2.01 17.78
CA LYS A 16 7.18 1.97 16.36
C LYS A 16 5.98 2.57 15.63
N ALA A 17 5.98 3.89 15.49
CA ALA A 17 5.04 4.61 14.64
C ALA A 17 5.15 4.00 13.25
N ALA A 18 4.09 3.34 12.80
CA ALA A 18 4.00 2.87 11.43
C ALA A 18 3.81 4.09 10.54
N SER A 19 4.91 4.66 10.05
CA SER A 19 4.83 5.75 9.08
C SER A 19 4.14 5.22 7.82
N ALA A 20 3.20 6.01 7.29
CA ALA A 20 2.68 5.78 5.95
C ALA A 20 3.86 5.89 4.98
N GLN A 21 4.25 4.77 4.38
CA GLN A 21 5.37 4.73 3.45
C GLN A 21 4.94 5.34 2.12
N SER A 22 5.55 6.46 1.76
CA SER A 22 5.34 7.16 0.49
C SER A 22 6.66 7.63 -0.09
N ALA A 23 6.72 7.70 -1.42
CA ALA A 23 7.79 8.37 -2.14
C ALA A 23 7.19 9.19 -3.30
N SER A 24 7.84 10.31 -3.63
CA SER A 24 7.48 11.20 -4.72
C SER A 24 8.57 11.23 -5.79
N ASN A 25 8.19 11.67 -7.00
CA ASN A 25 9.09 11.75 -8.15
C ASN A 25 9.81 10.43 -8.52
N VAL A 26 9.18 9.31 -8.18
CA VAL A 26 9.69 7.96 -8.43
C VAL A 26 9.55 7.64 -9.92
N ARG A 27 10.57 7.02 -10.50
CA ARG A 27 10.50 6.53 -11.89
C ARG A 27 9.59 5.30 -11.94
N ALA A 28 8.62 5.30 -12.85
CA ALA A 28 7.82 4.12 -13.17
C ALA A 28 7.98 3.78 -14.65
N THR A 29 8.50 2.59 -14.95
CA THR A 29 8.52 2.02 -16.31
C THR A 29 7.31 1.11 -16.51
N TYR A 30 7.25 0.41 -17.65
CA TYR A 30 6.29 -0.65 -17.84
C TYR A 30 6.92 -1.97 -18.29
N HIS A 31 6.23 -3.04 -17.92
CA HIS A 31 6.48 -4.42 -18.32
C HIS A 31 5.21 -5.01 -18.93
N ILE A 32 5.37 -5.95 -19.86
CA ILE A 32 4.25 -6.59 -20.56
C ILE A 32 3.85 -7.86 -19.80
N TYR A 33 3.23 -7.72 -18.63
CA TYR A 33 2.68 -8.87 -17.89
C TYR A 33 1.41 -9.40 -18.57
N ASN A 34 0.54 -8.50 -19.06
CA ASN A 34 -0.76 -8.84 -19.66
C ASN A 34 -1.57 -9.84 -18.80
N PRO A 35 -1.83 -9.51 -17.51
CA PRO A 35 -2.42 -10.47 -16.57
C PRO A 35 -3.76 -11.03 -17.05
N GLU A 36 -4.58 -10.25 -17.76
CA GLU A 36 -5.84 -10.69 -18.35
C GLU A 36 -5.66 -11.88 -19.32
N LYS A 37 -4.56 -11.88 -20.11
CA LYS A 37 -4.28 -12.93 -21.12
C LYS A 37 -3.80 -14.23 -20.49
N ILE A 38 -3.25 -14.16 -19.29
CA ILE A 38 -2.71 -15.30 -18.53
C ILE A 38 -3.61 -15.69 -17.35
N ASN A 39 -4.88 -15.28 -17.35
CA ASN A 39 -5.84 -15.53 -16.28
C ASN A 39 -5.32 -15.13 -14.87
N TRP A 40 -4.59 -14.01 -14.83
CA TRP A 40 -3.92 -13.45 -13.66
C TRP A 40 -3.02 -14.48 -12.95
N ASP A 41 -2.43 -15.43 -13.68
CA ASP A 41 -1.53 -16.44 -13.13
C ASP A 41 -0.12 -15.87 -12.93
N LEU A 42 0.28 -15.72 -11.66
CA LEU A 42 1.60 -15.20 -11.31
C LEU A 42 2.73 -16.11 -11.79
N LYS A 43 2.50 -17.43 -11.91
CA LYS A 43 3.50 -18.38 -12.40
C LYS A 43 3.71 -18.21 -13.91
N ALA A 44 2.63 -18.03 -14.66
CA ALA A 44 2.72 -17.77 -16.10
C ALA A 44 3.49 -16.48 -16.42
N ALA A 45 3.39 -15.47 -15.55
CA ALA A 45 4.20 -14.25 -15.63
C ALA A 45 5.64 -14.40 -15.13
N SER A 46 6.04 -15.56 -14.60
CA SER A 46 7.30 -15.74 -13.87
C SER A 46 7.54 -14.69 -12.78
N ALA A 47 6.46 -14.18 -12.18
CA ALA A 47 6.54 -13.08 -11.23
C ALA A 47 7.23 -13.55 -9.95
N TYR A 48 8.13 -12.74 -9.37
CA TYR A 48 8.89 -13.11 -8.17
C TYR A 48 7.99 -13.54 -7.00
N CYS A 49 6.82 -12.92 -6.82
CA CYS A 49 5.91 -13.26 -5.73
C CYS A 49 5.10 -14.55 -5.97
N SER A 50 5.23 -15.20 -7.12
CA SER A 50 4.50 -16.44 -7.45
C SER A 50 4.73 -17.56 -6.42
N THR A 51 5.92 -17.63 -5.80
CA THR A 51 6.26 -18.57 -4.73
C THR A 51 5.26 -18.54 -3.56
N TRP A 52 4.73 -17.37 -3.22
CA TRP A 52 3.87 -17.20 -2.04
C TRP A 52 2.42 -16.84 -2.40
N ASP A 53 2.20 -16.16 -3.52
CA ASP A 53 0.92 -15.54 -3.86
C ASP A 53 0.18 -16.21 -5.02
N ALA A 54 0.80 -17.15 -5.75
CA ALA A 54 0.18 -17.77 -6.94
C ALA A 54 -1.15 -18.49 -6.64
N ASN A 55 -1.26 -19.13 -5.47
CA ASN A 55 -2.44 -19.90 -5.08
C ASN A 55 -3.56 -19.03 -4.48
N LYS A 56 -3.41 -17.71 -4.43
CA LYS A 56 -4.49 -16.83 -3.94
C LYS A 56 -5.69 -16.88 -4.88
N PRO A 57 -6.92 -16.65 -4.36
CA PRO A 57 -8.13 -16.67 -5.17
C PRO A 57 -8.04 -15.75 -6.38
N LEU A 58 -8.67 -16.13 -7.49
CA LEU A 58 -8.66 -15.33 -8.73
C LEU A 58 -9.15 -13.89 -8.47
N GLU A 59 -10.18 -13.73 -7.64
CA GLU A 59 -10.69 -12.41 -7.25
C GLU A 59 -9.59 -11.53 -6.63
N TRP A 60 -8.74 -12.09 -5.76
CA TRP A 60 -7.63 -11.37 -5.16
C TRP A 60 -6.57 -10.97 -6.20
N ARG A 61 -6.24 -11.89 -7.12
CA ARG A 61 -5.22 -11.71 -8.17
C ARG A 61 -5.63 -10.66 -9.20
N ARG A 62 -6.93 -10.59 -9.54
CA ARG A 62 -7.49 -9.65 -10.51
C ARG A 62 -7.97 -8.31 -9.95
N LYS A 63 -8.05 -8.16 -8.62
CA LYS A 63 -8.65 -6.98 -7.98
C LYS A 63 -7.96 -5.65 -8.34
N PHE A 64 -6.65 -5.66 -8.55
CA PHE A 64 -5.84 -4.49 -8.87
C PHE A 64 -4.84 -4.82 -9.97
N GLY A 65 -4.42 -3.81 -10.74
CA GLY A 65 -3.39 -3.98 -11.76
C GLY A 65 -2.04 -4.37 -11.15
N TRP A 66 -1.18 -5.01 -11.94
CA TRP A 66 0.09 -5.56 -11.44
C TRP A 66 1.25 -4.57 -11.57
N THR A 67 2.25 -4.74 -10.69
CA THR A 67 3.52 -4.01 -10.77
C THR A 67 4.66 -4.78 -10.09
N ALA A 68 5.89 -4.55 -10.55
CA ALA A 68 7.10 -4.80 -9.79
C ALA A 68 7.46 -3.58 -8.91
N PHE A 69 8.06 -3.83 -7.74
CA PHE A 69 8.49 -2.76 -6.85
C PHE A 69 9.93 -2.89 -6.39
N CYS A 70 10.67 -1.79 -6.52
CA CYS A 70 12.04 -1.62 -6.04
C CYS A 70 12.31 -0.15 -5.64
N GLY A 71 11.25 0.61 -5.35
CA GLY A 71 11.29 2.03 -5.04
C GLY A 71 12.07 2.36 -3.76
N PRO A 72 12.44 3.64 -3.55
CA PRO A 72 13.39 4.06 -2.51
C PRO A 72 12.86 3.85 -1.08
N VAL A 73 11.54 3.94 -0.89
CA VAL A 73 10.88 3.86 0.42
C VAL A 73 9.87 2.71 0.43
N GLY A 74 10.03 1.78 1.38
CA GLY A 74 9.13 0.65 1.55
C GLY A 74 9.87 -0.68 1.69
N PRO A 75 9.15 -1.76 2.05
CA PRO A 75 9.71 -3.11 2.02
C PRO A 75 10.05 -3.50 0.58
N ARG A 76 11.06 -4.36 0.40
CA ARG A 76 11.44 -4.94 -0.90
C ARG A 76 11.44 -6.47 -0.83
N GLY A 77 11.50 -7.12 -1.99
CA GLY A 77 11.52 -8.58 -2.10
C GLY A 77 10.25 -9.22 -1.52
N GLN A 78 10.40 -10.34 -0.82
CA GLN A 78 9.26 -11.08 -0.27
C GLN A 78 8.36 -10.21 0.61
N ALA A 79 8.93 -9.28 1.38
CA ALA A 79 8.18 -8.43 2.29
C ALA A 79 7.26 -7.42 1.57
N SER A 80 7.43 -7.18 0.27
CA SER A 80 6.52 -6.36 -0.53
C SER A 80 5.44 -7.16 -1.26
N CYS A 81 5.59 -8.47 -1.40
CA CYS A 81 4.65 -9.32 -2.14
C CYS A 81 3.20 -9.17 -1.64
N GLY A 82 2.29 -9.00 -2.60
CA GLY A 82 0.86 -8.90 -2.37
C GLY A 82 0.39 -7.55 -1.81
N LYS A 83 1.29 -6.63 -1.43
CA LYS A 83 0.93 -5.29 -0.97
C LYS A 83 0.43 -4.43 -2.13
N CYS A 84 -0.34 -3.40 -1.78
CA CYS A 84 -0.90 -2.48 -2.76
C CYS A 84 -0.30 -1.08 -2.63
N LEU A 85 -0.24 -0.38 -3.77
CA LEU A 85 0.16 1.02 -3.86
C LEU A 85 -0.94 1.82 -4.56
N THR A 86 -1.17 3.04 -4.10
CA THR A 86 -1.83 4.08 -4.89
C THR A 86 -0.73 4.83 -5.63
N VAL A 87 -0.74 4.76 -6.96
CA VAL A 87 0.23 5.39 -7.84
C VAL A 87 -0.45 6.57 -8.51
N THR A 88 0.16 7.75 -8.40
CA THR A 88 -0.32 9.00 -8.98
C THR A 88 0.70 9.51 -9.99
N ASN A 89 0.30 9.71 -11.25
CA ASN A 89 1.14 10.39 -12.23
C ASN A 89 1.34 11.84 -11.79
N VAL A 90 2.58 12.25 -11.56
CA VAL A 90 2.92 13.61 -11.06
C VAL A 90 2.48 14.68 -12.04
N ARG A 91 2.48 14.38 -13.35
CA ARG A 91 2.20 15.36 -14.40
C ARG A 91 0.70 15.55 -14.64
N THR A 92 -0.12 14.48 -14.59
CA THR A 92 -1.56 14.55 -14.87
C THR A 92 -2.45 14.49 -13.64
N GLY A 93 -1.92 14.04 -12.50
CA GLY A 93 -2.71 13.70 -11.33
C GLY A 93 -3.51 12.40 -11.46
N THR A 94 -3.46 11.70 -12.60
CA THR A 94 -4.18 10.44 -12.81
C THR A 94 -3.70 9.37 -11.83
N GLN A 95 -4.63 8.62 -11.25
CA GLN A 95 -4.33 7.62 -10.22
C GLN A 95 -4.71 6.20 -10.62
N ALA A 96 -3.96 5.24 -10.08
CA ALA A 96 -4.29 3.82 -10.16
C ALA A 96 -3.90 3.10 -8.87
N LYS A 97 -4.71 2.13 -8.46
CA LYS A 97 -4.34 1.16 -7.42
C LYS A 97 -3.71 -0.07 -8.07
N VAL A 98 -2.53 -0.44 -7.59
CA VAL A 98 -1.75 -1.57 -8.11
C VAL A 98 -1.34 -2.51 -6.99
N ARG A 99 -1.08 -3.76 -7.34
CA ARG A 99 -0.55 -4.79 -6.46
C ARG A 99 0.88 -5.13 -6.87
N ILE A 100 1.76 -5.19 -5.88
CA ILE A 100 3.13 -5.63 -6.03
C ILE A 100 3.12 -7.16 -6.18
N VAL A 101 3.48 -7.63 -7.37
CA VAL A 101 3.58 -9.07 -7.71
C VAL A 101 5.02 -9.47 -8.03
N ASP A 102 5.91 -8.50 -8.15
CA ASP A 102 7.26 -8.73 -8.63
C ASP A 102 8.28 -7.74 -8.03
N GLN A 103 9.55 -7.95 -8.32
CA GLN A 103 10.66 -7.07 -7.96
C GLN A 103 11.35 -6.51 -9.20
N CYS A 104 12.00 -5.36 -9.05
CA CYS A 104 12.72 -4.70 -10.15
C CYS A 104 14.09 -4.19 -9.70
N SER A 105 14.86 -3.62 -10.63
CA SER A 105 16.18 -3.02 -10.37
C SER A 105 16.31 -1.56 -10.82
N ASN A 106 15.21 -0.93 -11.26
CA ASN A 106 15.19 0.45 -11.78
C ASN A 106 15.06 1.54 -10.69
N GLY A 107 15.06 1.15 -9.40
CA GLY A 107 14.92 2.06 -8.26
C GLY A 107 13.51 2.64 -8.09
N GLY A 108 12.48 2.04 -8.69
CA GLY A 108 11.13 2.60 -8.70
C GLY A 108 10.03 1.55 -8.83
N LEU A 109 9.18 1.72 -9.84
CA LEU A 109 8.12 0.79 -10.19
C LEU A 109 8.32 0.26 -11.61
N ASP A 110 7.85 -0.95 -11.86
CA ASP A 110 7.64 -1.46 -13.22
C ASP A 110 6.17 -1.88 -13.34
N LEU A 111 5.36 -1.07 -14.01
CA LEU A 111 3.91 -1.25 -14.06
C LEU A 111 3.54 -2.25 -15.17
N ASP A 112 2.47 -3.02 -15.00
CA ASP A 112 1.88 -3.66 -16.17
C ASP A 112 1.51 -2.60 -17.24
N GLN A 113 1.73 -2.91 -18.52
CA GLN A 113 1.50 -1.99 -19.64
C GLN A 113 0.08 -1.42 -19.64
N GLY A 114 -0.93 -2.22 -19.29
CA GLY A 114 -2.32 -1.76 -19.18
C GLY A 114 -2.50 -0.71 -18.07
N VAL A 115 -1.79 -0.84 -16.95
CA VAL A 115 -1.76 0.16 -15.87
C VAL A 115 -1.05 1.43 -16.33
N PHE A 116 0.14 1.28 -16.93
CA PHE A 116 0.94 2.41 -17.39
C PHE A 116 0.14 3.27 -18.38
N LYS A 117 -0.50 2.65 -19.37
CA LYS A 117 -1.33 3.33 -20.36
C LYS A 117 -2.50 4.10 -19.74
N ARG A 118 -3.11 3.57 -18.67
CA ARG A 118 -4.19 4.29 -17.95
C ARG A 118 -3.67 5.51 -17.19
N LEU A 119 -2.44 5.47 -16.69
CA LEU A 119 -1.82 6.59 -15.98
C LEU A 119 -1.27 7.64 -16.94
N ASP A 120 -0.80 7.23 -18.12
CA ASP A 120 -0.19 8.10 -19.13
C ASP A 120 -1.23 8.76 -20.06
N THR A 121 -2.12 9.56 -19.48
CA THR A 121 -3.29 10.10 -20.19
C THR A 121 -2.96 11.17 -21.24
N ASP A 122 -1.71 11.62 -21.35
CA ASP A 122 -1.27 12.55 -22.41
C ASP A 122 -0.20 11.97 -23.35
N GLY A 123 0.16 10.68 -23.17
CA GLY A 123 1.15 9.97 -23.98
C GLY A 123 2.62 10.33 -23.75
N GLN A 124 2.94 11.29 -22.86
CA GLN A 124 4.32 11.71 -22.63
C GLN A 124 5.16 10.64 -21.94
N GLY A 125 4.56 9.84 -21.06
CA GLY A 125 5.24 8.74 -20.40
C GLY A 125 5.75 7.69 -21.39
N TYR A 126 4.92 7.34 -22.38
CA TYR A 126 5.30 6.43 -23.45
C TYR A 126 6.41 7.03 -24.33
N ALA A 127 6.29 8.30 -24.70
CA ALA A 127 7.31 9.00 -25.49
C ALA A 127 8.68 9.06 -24.75
N GLN A 128 8.66 9.19 -23.42
CA GLN A 128 9.86 9.28 -22.57
C GLN A 128 10.33 7.91 -22.03
N GLY A 129 9.58 6.84 -22.32
CA GLY A 129 9.82 5.49 -21.81
C GLY A 129 9.62 5.32 -20.29
N HIS A 130 9.08 6.33 -19.59
CA HIS A 130 8.75 6.24 -18.16
C HIS A 130 7.80 7.35 -17.71
N LEU A 131 7.10 7.12 -16.60
CA LEU A 131 6.38 8.13 -15.84
C LEU A 131 7.19 8.59 -14.62
N ARG A 132 6.88 9.80 -14.14
CA ARG A 132 7.20 10.23 -12.77
C ARG A 132 5.96 10.11 -11.92
N VAL A 133 6.06 9.37 -10.83
CA VAL A 133 4.92 9.04 -9.97
C VAL A 133 5.19 9.36 -8.51
N THR A 134 4.11 9.66 -7.80
CA THR A 134 4.07 9.53 -6.34
C THR A 134 3.37 8.22 -6.03
N ASN A 135 4.00 7.39 -5.20
CA ASN A 135 3.41 6.14 -4.74
C ASN A 135 3.26 6.17 -3.22
N VAL A 136 2.07 5.88 -2.75
CA VAL A 136 1.75 5.73 -1.33
C VAL A 136 1.28 4.30 -1.11
N ARG A 137 1.68 3.67 0.00
CA ARG A 137 1.10 2.39 0.39
C ARG A 137 -0.42 2.54 0.45
N ALA A 138 -1.15 1.81 -0.40
CA ALA A 138 -2.60 1.85 -0.39
C ALA A 138 -3.09 1.18 0.91
N GLY A 139 -3.42 2.00 1.90
CA GLY A 139 -4.15 1.57 3.09
C GLY A 139 -5.58 1.21 2.71
N ALA A 140 -6.20 0.35 3.52
CA ALA A 140 -7.65 0.25 3.50
C ALA A 140 -8.26 1.60 3.93
N GLN A 141 -9.40 1.94 3.35
CA GLN A 141 -10.13 3.17 3.61
C GLN A 141 -11.58 2.81 3.96
N ALA A 142 -12.18 3.60 4.83
CA ALA A 142 -13.59 3.49 5.17
C ALA A 142 -14.15 4.89 5.42
N THR A 143 -15.32 5.18 4.85
CA THR A 143 -16.14 6.32 5.26
C THR A 143 -17.09 5.84 6.35
N VAL A 144 -17.12 6.54 7.47
CA VAL A 144 -17.95 6.22 8.65
C VAL A 144 -18.68 7.46 9.11
N ARG A 145 -19.89 7.28 9.66
CA ARG A 145 -20.64 8.36 10.34
C ARG A 145 -20.12 8.48 11.77
N ILE A 146 -19.96 9.72 12.23
CA ILE A 146 -19.74 10.01 13.65
C ILE A 146 -21.10 9.91 14.33
N VAL A 147 -21.23 8.96 15.27
CA VAL A 147 -22.50 8.65 15.94
C VAL A 147 -22.48 8.96 17.43
N ASP A 148 -21.30 9.14 18.01
CA ASP A 148 -21.10 9.41 19.44
C ASP A 148 -19.71 10.02 19.66
N GLU A 149 -19.49 10.57 20.84
CA GLU A 149 -18.20 11.04 21.33
C GLU A 149 -17.41 9.90 21.99
N CYS A 150 -16.10 9.80 21.70
CA CYS A 150 -15.24 8.81 22.35
C CYS A 150 -14.51 9.40 23.57
N SER A 151 -14.34 8.61 24.63
CA SER A 151 -13.69 9.03 25.88
C SER A 151 -12.15 8.97 25.87
N THR A 152 -11.55 8.31 24.88
CA THR A 152 -10.10 8.02 24.84
C THR A 152 -9.26 9.01 24.04
N GLY A 153 -9.90 9.99 23.40
CA GLY A 153 -9.28 10.82 22.37
C GLY A 153 -8.99 10.03 21.09
N GLY A 154 -9.40 10.56 19.93
CA GLY A 154 -9.19 9.91 18.62
C GLY A 154 -10.47 9.37 17.99
N LEU A 155 -10.42 8.17 17.41
CA LEU A 155 -11.53 7.51 16.70
C LEU A 155 -11.80 6.13 17.27
N ALA A 156 -12.95 5.94 17.93
CA ALA A 156 -13.46 4.63 18.29
C ALA A 156 -14.18 3.99 17.10
N LEU A 157 -13.51 3.09 16.40
CA LEU A 157 -14.07 2.41 15.24
C LEU A 157 -14.83 1.15 15.68
N GLY A 158 -16.05 0.96 15.15
CA GLY A 158 -16.75 -0.32 15.31
C GLY A 158 -15.92 -1.48 14.75
N ASP A 159 -16.04 -2.66 15.37
CA ASP A 159 -15.22 -3.85 15.08
C ASP A 159 -15.15 -4.19 13.58
N GLY A 160 -16.29 -4.12 12.87
CA GLY A 160 -16.33 -4.36 11.43
C GLY A 160 -15.57 -3.32 10.58
N VAL A 161 -15.52 -2.05 10.99
CA VAL A 161 -14.69 -1.03 10.33
C VAL A 161 -13.22 -1.28 10.66
N PHE A 162 -12.91 -1.52 11.94
CA PHE A 162 -11.55 -1.77 12.40
C PHE A 162 -10.90 -2.94 11.65
N LYS A 163 -11.57 -4.09 11.58
CA LYS A 163 -11.08 -5.27 10.85
C LYS A 163 -10.89 -5.01 9.35
N ARG A 164 -11.75 -4.20 8.74
CA ARG A 164 -11.60 -3.81 7.32
C ARG A 164 -10.37 -2.93 7.09
N LEU A 165 -10.05 -2.04 8.05
CA LEU A 165 -8.86 -1.19 7.98
C LEU A 165 -7.58 -1.95 8.35
N ASP A 166 -7.65 -2.89 9.29
CA ASP A 166 -6.54 -3.73 9.76
C ASP A 166 -6.22 -4.91 8.82
N THR A 167 -5.97 -4.59 7.54
CA THR A 167 -5.68 -5.58 6.46
C THR A 167 -4.50 -6.52 6.71
N HIS A 168 -3.72 -6.31 7.77
CA HIS A 168 -2.50 -7.03 8.09
C HIS A 168 -2.45 -7.53 9.55
N GLY A 169 -3.56 -7.40 10.29
CA GLY A 169 -3.73 -7.93 11.64
C GLY A 169 -2.88 -7.28 12.73
N LYS A 170 -2.11 -6.24 12.41
CA LYS A 170 -1.22 -5.59 13.38
C LYS A 170 -1.99 -4.71 14.35
N GLY A 171 -3.04 -4.03 13.87
CA GLY A 171 -3.84 -3.17 14.72
C GLY A 171 -4.54 -3.96 15.81
N SER A 172 -5.07 -5.13 15.47
CA SER A 172 -5.70 -6.05 16.40
C SER A 172 -4.72 -6.55 17.45
N GLY A 173 -3.47 -6.86 17.05
CA GLY A 173 -2.41 -7.25 17.98
C GLY A 173 -1.90 -6.11 18.87
N GLN A 174 -2.06 -4.85 18.43
CA GLN A 174 -1.65 -3.66 19.18
C GLN A 174 -2.80 -2.99 19.94
N GLY A 175 -4.03 -3.45 19.75
CA GLY A 175 -5.25 -2.82 20.28
C GLY A 175 -5.62 -1.47 19.63
N GLN A 176 -4.91 -1.03 18.59
CA GLN A 176 -5.14 0.27 17.95
C GLN A 176 -4.65 0.32 16.50
N LEU A 177 -5.20 1.23 15.71
CA LEU A 177 -4.71 1.58 14.37
C LEU A 177 -4.20 3.02 14.36
N ILE A 178 -3.05 3.26 13.73
CA ILE A 178 -2.64 4.61 13.34
C ILE A 178 -3.24 4.88 11.97
N VAL A 179 -4.09 5.90 11.89
CA VAL A 179 -4.86 6.25 10.69
C VAL A 179 -4.71 7.74 10.38
N ASN A 180 -4.76 8.07 9.10
CA ASN A 180 -5.06 9.43 8.65
C ASN A 180 -6.57 9.54 8.44
N TYR A 181 -7.19 10.65 8.85
CA TYR A 181 -8.62 10.88 8.68
C TYR A 181 -8.90 12.28 8.12
N GLN A 182 -10.06 12.43 7.48
CA GLN A 182 -10.58 13.70 7.00
C GLN A 182 -12.10 13.74 7.21
N PHE A 183 -12.65 14.91 7.55
CA PHE A 183 -14.09 15.11 7.61
C PHE A 183 -14.64 15.24 6.18
N VAL A 184 -15.72 14.52 5.89
CA VAL A 184 -16.43 14.56 4.60
C VAL A 184 -17.92 14.59 4.84
N ASN A 185 -18.68 15.21 3.94
CA ASN A 185 -20.15 15.13 3.97
C ASN A 185 -20.58 13.73 3.55
N CYS A 186 -21.49 13.11 4.31
CA CYS A 186 -21.97 11.76 4.02
C CYS A 186 -22.89 11.70 2.79
N GLY A 187 -23.37 12.85 2.30
CA GLY A 187 -24.13 12.96 1.04
C GLY A 187 -25.58 12.49 1.14
N ASP A 188 -26.07 12.29 2.35
CA ASP A 188 -27.48 12.11 2.71
C ASP A 188 -28.19 13.46 2.99
#